data_AF-A0A094MI42-F1
#
_entry.id   AF-A0A094MI42-F1
#
_cell.length_a   1.000
_cell.length_b   1.000
_cell.length_c   1.000
_cell.angle_alpha   90.00
_cell.angle_beta   90.00
_cell.angle_gamma   90.00
#
_symmetry.space_group_name_H-M   'P 1'
#
loop_
_entity.id
_entity.type
_entity.pdbx_description
1 polymer ?
#
loop_
_entity_poly.entity_id
_entity_poly.type
_entity_poly.pdbx_seq_one_letter_code
_entity_poly.pdbx_strand_id
1 'polypeptide(L)' 'MCQMKSQPLVHLMKMIHPNLYRIDKLIDESTIHVNDRVVPQPPLQKLSAEKLTREGAFLM' A
#
# COMPACT_ATOMS: atom_id res chain seq x y z
N MET A 1 -14.43 18.51 1.69
CA MET A 1 -13.19 19.25 1.29
C MET A 1 -12.24 19.57 2.45
N CYS A 2 -12.68 19.67 3.71
CA CYS A 2 -11.81 20.07 4.83
C CYS A 2 -10.54 19.24 4.99
N GLN A 3 -10.61 17.92 4.76
CA GLN A 3 -9.44 17.03 4.86
C GLN A 3 -8.33 17.40 3.88
N MET A 4 -8.66 17.82 2.65
CA MET A 4 -7.65 18.22 1.67
C MET A 4 -6.87 19.47 2.08
N LYS A 5 -7.47 20.34 2.89
CA LYS A 5 -6.87 21.60 3.34
C LYS A 5 -6.11 21.49 4.66
N SER A 6 -6.25 20.36 5.36
CA SER A 6 -5.76 20.20 6.74
C SER A 6 -4.86 19.00 6.95
N GLN A 7 -4.92 17.99 6.08
CA GLN A 7 -4.07 16.82 6.21
C GLN A 7 -2.62 17.12 5.77
N PRO A 8 -1.61 16.68 6.54
CA PRO A 8 -0.22 16.72 6.09
C PRO A 8 -0.04 15.99 4.76
N LEU A 9 0.95 16.43 3.96
CA LEU A 9 1.18 15.92 2.60
C LEU A 9 1.24 14.38 2.54
N VAL A 10 1.95 13.74 3.49
CA VAL A 10 2.11 12.27 3.54
C VAL A 10 0.77 11.52 3.66
N HIS A 11 -0.21 12.10 4.36
CA HIS A 11 -1.55 11.54 4.49
C HIS A 11 -2.45 11.96 3.33
N LEU A 12 -2.31 13.21 2.89
CA LEU A 12 -3.07 13.75 1.76
C LEU A 12 -2.82 12.95 0.48
N MET A 13 -1.57 12.58 0.20
CA MET A 13 -1.22 11.77 -0.97
C MET A 13 -1.95 10.42 -0.96
N LYS A 14 -2.08 9.76 0.20
CA LYS A 14 -2.78 8.47 0.34
C LYS A 14 -4.29 8.59 0.15
N MET A 15 -4.88 9.77 0.40
CA MET A 15 -6.30 10.01 0.13
C MET A 15 -6.57 10.36 -1.34
N ILE A 16 -5.64 11.07 -2.00
CA ILE A 16 -5.79 11.47 -3.42
C ILE A 16 -5.47 10.31 -4.35
N HIS A 17 -4.38 9.60 -4.09
CA HIS A 17 -3.93 8.45 -4.85
C HIS A 17 -3.58 7.32 -3.87
N PRO A 18 -4.57 6.49 -3.49
CA PRO A 18 -4.36 5.38 -2.58
C PRO A 18 -3.23 4.46 -3.03
N ASN A 19 -2.57 3.85 -2.06
CA ASN A 19 -1.54 2.86 -2.36
C ASN A 19 -2.19 1.49 -2.46
N LEU A 20 -1.95 0.78 -3.56
CA LEU A 20 -2.43 -0.58 -3.74
C LEU A 20 -1.29 -1.57 -3.57
N TYR A 21 -1.49 -2.60 -2.76
CA TYR A 21 -0.51 -3.66 -2.52
C TYR A 21 -1.13 -5.01 -2.77
N ARG A 22 -0.36 -5.93 -3.36
CA ARG A 22 -0.72 -7.35 -3.41
C ARG A 22 -0.20 -8.03 -2.16
N ILE A 23 -1.05 -8.77 -1.45
CA ILE A 23 -0.76 -9.32 -0.12
C ILE A 23 -0.91 -10.84 -0.02
N ASP A 24 -1.39 -11.53 -1.06
CA ASP A 24 -1.42 -13.01 -1.09
C ASP A 24 -0.03 -13.65 -1.20
N LYS A 25 0.97 -12.87 -1.64
CA LYS A 25 2.35 -13.32 -1.87
C LYS A 25 3.35 -12.37 -1.22
N LEU A 26 3.29 -12.24 0.11
CA LEU A 26 4.31 -11.51 0.85
C LEU A 26 5.59 -12.35 0.84
N ILE A 27 6.65 -11.79 0.27
CA ILE A 27 7.98 -12.41 0.17
C ILE A 27 8.90 -11.71 1.18
N ASP A 28 9.79 -12.46 1.82
CA ASP A 28 10.71 -11.93 2.85
C ASP A 28 11.83 -11.04 2.28
N GLU A 29 12.01 -11.03 0.94
CA GLU A 29 13.07 -10.29 0.24
C GLU A 29 13.03 -8.77 0.47
N SER A 30 11.84 -8.21 0.74
CA SER A 30 11.66 -6.78 1.02
C SER A 30 11.14 -6.53 2.44
N THR A 31 11.65 -7.24 3.44
CA THR A 31 11.26 -7.00 4.83
C THR A 31 12.14 -5.94 5.51
N ILE A 32 11.55 -5.17 6.44
CA ILE A 32 12.27 -4.23 7.30
C ILE A 32 12.06 -4.61 8.77
N HIS A 33 13.04 -4.32 9.61
CA HIS A 33 12.94 -4.55 11.04
C HIS A 33 12.46 -3.28 11.74
N VAL A 34 11.30 -3.34 12.39
CA VAL A 34 10.70 -2.22 13.13
C VAL A 34 10.20 -2.75 14.46
N ASN A 35 10.66 -2.16 15.57
CA ASN A 35 10.26 -2.55 16.93
C ASN A 35 10.40 -4.07 17.18
N ASP A 36 11.54 -4.65 16.82
CA ASP A 36 11.85 -6.08 16.92
C ASP A 36 10.91 -7.01 16.13
N ARG A 37 10.18 -6.47 15.15
CA ARG A 37 9.32 -7.23 14.25
C ARG A 37 9.79 -7.09 12.81
N VAL A 38 9.71 -8.20 12.08
CA VAL A 38 9.93 -8.24 10.64
C VAL A 38 8.64 -7.81 9.94
N VAL A 39 8.70 -6.73 9.16
CA VAL A 39 7.55 -6.15 8.45
C VAL A 39 7.76 -6.26 6.95
N PRO A 40 6.94 -7.03 6.21
CA PRO A 40 6.99 -7.10 4.75
C PRO A 40 6.73 -5.75 4.08
N GLN A 41 7.48 -5.42 3.02
CA GLN A 41 7.26 -4.24 2.17
C GLN A 41 6.88 -4.66 0.75
N PRO A 42 5.62 -5.02 0.48
CA PRO A 42 5.19 -5.37 -0.87
C PRO A 42 5.32 -4.16 -1.83
N PRO A 43 5.57 -4.41 -3.13
CA PRO A 43 5.72 -3.34 -4.10
C PRO A 43 4.38 -2.66 -4.40
N LEU A 44 4.44 -1.34 -4.59
CA LEU A 44 3.28 -0.52 -4.96
C LEU A 44 2.74 -0.91 -6.34
N GLN A 45 1.43 -1.15 -6.41
CA GLN A 45 0.71 -1.43 -7.65
C GLN A 45 0.07 -0.14 -8.21
N LYS A 46 0.00 -0.04 -9.53
CA LYS A 46 -0.78 1.01 -10.20
C LYS A 46 -2.27 0.82 -9.90
N LEU A 47 -3.01 1.92 -9.77
CA LEU A 47 -4.47 1.92 -9.59
C LEU A 47 -5.18 1.59 -10.91
N SER A 48 -5.16 0.32 -11.29
CA SER A 48 -5.85 -0.21 -12.46
C SER A 48 -6.40 -1.60 -12.15
N ALA A 49 -7.61 -1.89 -12.64
CA ALA A 49 -8.21 -3.21 -12.55
C ALA A 49 -7.36 -4.30 -13.24
N GLU A 50 -6.50 -3.94 -14.20
CA GLU A 50 -5.54 -4.85 -14.83
C GLU A 50 -4.53 -5.45 -13.84
N LYS A 51 -4.31 -4.80 -12.69
CA LYS A 51 -3.45 -5.32 -11.62
C LYS A 51 -4.18 -6.24 -10.66
N LEU A 52 -5.52 -6.24 -10.69
CA LEU A 52 -6.34 -7.08 -9.83
C LEU A 52 -6.55 -8.44 -10.48
N THR A 53 -5.80 -9.43 -10.00
CA THR A 53 -5.99 -10.83 -10.39
C THR A 53 -7.13 -11.44 -9.61
N ARG A 54 -7.98 -12.23 -10.26
CA ARG A 54 -9.14 -12.88 -9.62
C ARG A 54 -8.76 -13.76 -8.42
N GLU A 55 -7.60 -14.42 -8.51
CA GLU A 55 -7.08 -15.32 -7.48
C GLU A 55 -6.15 -14.64 -6.46
N GLY A 56 -6.02 -13.31 -6.53
CA GLY A 56 -5.13 -12.54 -5.64
C GLY A 56 -5.86 -11.86 -4.49
N ALA A 57 -5.12 -11.48 -3.45
CA ALA A 57 -5.60 -10.65 -2.36
C ALA A 57 -4.86 -9.32 -2.36
N PHE A 58 -5.58 -8.22 -2.21
CA PHE A 58 -5.03 -6.88 -2.31
C PHE A 58 -5.47 -6.01 -1.13
N LEU A 59 -4.59 -5.10 -0.72
CA LEU A 59 -4.83 -4.10 0.32
C LEU A 59 -4.72 -2.70 -0.30
N MET A 60 -5.69 -1.85 -0.01
CA MET A 60 -5.74 -0.44 -0.38
C MET A 60 -5.98 0.42 0.86
#